data_AF-A0A931SNE4-F1
#
_entry.id   AF-A0A931SNE4-F1
#
_cell.length_a   1.000
_cell.length_b   1.000
_cell.length_c   1.000
_cell.angle_alpha   90.00
_cell.angle_beta   90.00
_cell.angle_gamma   90.00
#
_symmetry.space_group_name_H-M   'P 1'
#
loop_
_entity.id
_entity.type
_entity.pdbx_description
1 polymer ?
#
loop_
_entity_poly.entity_id
_entity_poly.type
_entity_poly.pdbx_seq_one_letter_code
_entity_poly.pdbx_strand_id
1 'polypeptide(L)'
;MARPCLRPGRLAPRDLYLLRQAQQRAKRLSLRAQLAQQEMEELLLDMERRYGLLGERVTVDISTGLILPDGQREQSNEVSKESSPALRQEER
;
A
#
# COMPACT_ATOMS: atom_id res chain seq x y z
N MET A 1 40.26 9.08 24.99
CA MET A 1 40.22 8.95 23.51
C MET A 1 38.83 9.36 23.03
N ALA A 2 38.64 10.63 22.66
CA ALA A 2 37.34 11.13 22.21
C ALA A 2 37.07 10.69 20.77
N ARG A 3 35.94 10.02 20.53
CA ARG A 3 35.48 9.70 19.17
C ARG A 3 35.15 11.02 18.46
N PRO A 4 35.62 11.26 17.22
CA PRO A 4 35.26 12.47 16.50
C PRO A 4 33.74 12.46 16.28
N CYS A 5 33.05 13.36 16.96
CA CYS A 5 31.63 13.60 16.77
C CYS A 5 31.43 14.02 15.30
N LEU A 6 30.75 13.20 14.50
CA LEU A 6 30.26 13.63 13.20
C LEU A 6 29.38 14.87 13.43
N ARG A 7 29.60 15.94 12.66
CA ARG A 7 28.79 17.17 12.75
C ARG A 7 27.30 16.81 12.71
N PRO A 8 26.45 17.39 13.57
CA PRO A 8 25.01 17.20 13.48
C PRO A 8 24.56 17.61 12.08
N GLY A 9 24.01 16.64 11.34
CA GLY A 9 23.54 16.84 9.95
C GLY A 9 24.35 16.16 8.85
N ARG A 10 25.52 15.53 9.13
CA ARG A 10 26.24 14.75 8.11
C ARG A 10 26.23 13.26 8.45
N LEU A 11 25.35 12.52 7.77
CA LEU A 11 25.28 11.05 7.85
C LEU A 11 26.62 10.43 7.42
N ALA A 12 27.00 9.33 8.07
CA ALA A 12 28.17 8.57 7.65
C ALA A 12 27.94 8.00 6.24
N PRO A 13 28.99 7.81 5.42
CA PRO A 13 28.86 7.26 4.08
C PRO A 13 28.10 5.92 4.03
N ARG A 14 28.29 5.08 5.06
CA ARG A 14 27.57 3.81 5.23
C ARG A 14 26.07 4.02 5.40
N ASP A 15 25.67 5.00 6.21
CA ASP A 15 24.26 5.29 6.47
C ASP A 15 23.58 5.90 5.23
N LEU A 16 24.30 6.73 4.47
CA LEU A 16 23.83 7.23 3.17
C LEU A 16 23.59 6.09 2.16
N TYR A 17 24.49 5.11 2.13
CA TYR A 17 24.32 3.92 1.30
C TYR A 17 23.08 3.12 1.71
N LEU A 18 22.93 2.82 3.01
CA LEU A 18 21.79 2.08 3.53
C LEU A 18 20.47 2.80 3.27
N LEU A 19 20.44 4.13 3.45
CA LEU A 19 19.27 4.94 3.16
C LEU A 19 18.89 4.85 1.68
N ARG A 20 19.85 5.02 0.76
CA ARG A 20 19.58 4.91 -0.68
C ARG A 20 19.12 3.50 -1.06
N GLN A 21 19.70 2.47 -0.47
CA GLN A 21 19.29 1.08 -0.68
C GLN A 21 17.84 0.85 -0.21
N ALA A 22 17.49 1.36 0.98
CA ALA A 22 16.13 1.27 1.52
C ALA A 22 15.11 2.02 0.63
N GLN A 23 15.45 3.22 0.17
CA GLN A 23 14.62 3.99 -0.76
C GLN A 23 14.38 3.22 -2.07
N GLN A 24 15.42 2.62 -2.66
CA GLN A 24 15.28 1.81 -3.86
C GLN A 24 14.43 0.57 -3.62
N ARG A 25 14.59 -0.10 -2.47
CA ARG A 25 13.76 -1.25 -2.10
C ARG A 25 12.29 -0.86 -1.96
N ALA A 26 11.99 0.26 -1.30
CA ALA A 26 10.64 0.79 -1.15
C ALA A 26 10.01 1.11 -2.52
N LYS A 27 10.74 1.78 -3.41
CA LYS A 27 10.29 2.05 -4.79
C LYS A 27 9.95 0.78 -5.55
N ARG A 28 10.83 -0.24 -5.48
CA ARG A 28 10.59 -1.53 -6.14
C ARG A 28 9.36 -2.25 -5.60
N LEU A 29 9.14 -2.22 -4.28
CA LEU A 29 7.94 -2.81 -3.68
C LEU A 29 6.67 -2.05 -4.09
N SER A 30 6.72 -0.73 -4.15
CA SER A 30 5.61 0.10 -4.64
C SER A 30 5.23 -0.25 -6.08
N LEU A 31 6.21 -0.42 -6.97
CA LEU A 31 5.95 -0.80 -8.36
C LEU A 31 5.35 -2.21 -8.46
N ARG A 32 5.83 -3.16 -7.65
CA ARG A 32 5.26 -4.51 -7.63
C ARG A 32 3.83 -4.54 -7.12
N ALA A 33 3.50 -3.72 -6.11
CA ALA A 33 2.14 -3.60 -5.62
C ALA A 33 1.20 -3.03 -6.69
N GLN A 34 1.64 -2.02 -7.45
CA GLN A 34 0.88 -1.46 -8.56
C GLN A 34 0.63 -2.50 -9.66
N LEU A 35 1.64 -3.27 -10.05
CA LEU A 35 1.50 -4.34 -11.04
C LEU A 35 0.52 -5.42 -10.56
N ALA A 36 0.64 -5.88 -9.31
CA ALA A 36 -0.27 -6.85 -8.73
C ALA A 36 -1.72 -6.33 -8.68
N GLN A 37 -1.90 -5.04 -8.42
CA GLN A 37 -3.23 -4.40 -8.45
C GLN A 37 -3.80 -4.39 -9.87
N GLN A 38 -2.99 -4.06 -10.89
CA GLN A 38 -3.42 -4.10 -12.29
C GLN A 38 -3.81 -5.51 -12.73
N GLU A 39 -2.98 -6.51 -12.43
CA GLU A 39 -3.28 -7.92 -12.73
C GLU A 39 -4.59 -8.38 -12.07
N MET A 40 -4.86 -7.92 -10.85
CA MET A 40 -6.11 -8.19 -10.14
C MET A 40 -7.32 -7.52 -10.81
N GLU A 41 -7.18 -6.27 -11.26
CA GLU A 41 -8.23 -5.54 -11.99
C GLU A 41 -8.53 -6.22 -13.35
N GLU A 42 -7.50 -6.67 -14.05
CA GLU A 42 -7.65 -7.44 -15.30
C GLU A 42 -8.40 -8.76 -15.09
N LEU A 43 -8.02 -9.51 -14.04
CA LEU A 43 -8.69 -10.76 -13.69
C LEU A 43 -10.18 -10.55 -13.37
N LEU A 44 -10.49 -9.49 -12.62
CA LEU A 44 -11.86 -9.14 -12.27
C LEU A 44 -12.69 -8.82 -13.53
N LEU A 45 -12.15 -7.99 -14.41
CA LEU A 45 -12.79 -7.65 -15.67
C LEU A 45 -13.05 -8.90 -16.53
N ASP A 46 -12.08 -9.82 -16.57
CA ASP A 46 -12.22 -11.10 -17.26
C ASP A 46 -13.31 -11.98 -16.65
N MET A 47 -13.45 -11.99 -15.33
CA MET A 47 -14.52 -12.72 -14.63
C MET A 47 -15.88 -12.10 -14.89
N GLU A 48 -16.02 -10.79 -14.78
CA GLU A 48 -17.25 -10.07 -15.10
C GLU A 48 -17.68 -10.31 -16.55
N ARG A 49 -16.73 -10.32 -17.49
CA ARG A 49 -17.01 -10.69 -18.88
C ARG A 49 -17.56 -12.12 -18.99
N ARG A 50 -16.93 -13.09 -18.32
CA ARG A 50 -17.32 -14.52 -18.38
C ARG A 50 -18.70 -14.76 -17.79
N TYR A 51 -19.05 -14.05 -16.72
CA TYR A 51 -20.33 -14.18 -16.04
C TYR A 51 -21.41 -13.22 -16.58
N GLY A 52 -21.09 -12.38 -17.57
CA GLY A 52 -22.04 -11.47 -18.19
C GLY A 52 -22.42 -10.27 -17.31
N LEU A 53 -21.57 -9.92 -16.33
CA LEU A 53 -21.83 -8.87 -15.34
C LEU A 53 -21.44 -7.46 -15.82
N LEU A 54 -20.80 -7.36 -17.00
CA LEU A 54 -20.36 -6.07 -17.55
C LEU A 54 -21.56 -5.15 -17.83
N GLY A 55 -21.62 -4.02 -17.13
CA GLY A 55 -22.70 -3.04 -17.24
C GLY A 55 -23.91 -3.33 -16.34
N GLU A 56 -23.87 -4.42 -15.58
CA GLU A 56 -24.79 -4.64 -14.47
C GLU A 56 -24.32 -3.85 -13.24
N ARG A 57 -25.21 -3.64 -12.25
CA ARG A 57 -24.86 -2.97 -10.98
C ARG A 57 -24.22 -3.94 -9.97
N VAL A 58 -23.48 -4.93 -10.46
CA VAL A 58 -23.04 -6.10 -9.72
C VAL A 58 -21.64 -6.49 -10.20
N THR A 59 -20.73 -6.75 -9.25
CA THR A 59 -19.32 -7.06 -9.47
C THR A 59 -18.93 -8.32 -8.69
N VAL A 60 -17.79 -8.91 -9.04
CA VAL A 60 -17.23 -10.06 -8.32
C VAL A 60 -16.30 -9.57 -7.21
N ASP A 61 -16.55 -9.98 -5.97
CA ASP A 61 -15.59 -9.83 -4.89
C ASP A 61 -14.56 -10.96 -4.96
N ILE A 62 -13.31 -10.61 -5.27
CA ILE A 62 -12.20 -11.55 -5.44
C ILE A 62 -11.84 -12.23 -4.11
N SER A 63 -12.05 -11.56 -2.98
CA SER A 63 -11.67 -12.10 -1.67
C SER A 63 -12.62 -13.19 -1.18
N THR A 64 -13.91 -13.08 -1.53
CA THR A 64 -14.96 -14.02 -1.11
C THR A 64 -15.44 -14.93 -2.24
N GLY A 65 -15.17 -14.58 -3.50
CA GLY A 65 -15.69 -15.26 -4.69
C GLY A 65 -17.18 -15.01 -4.94
N LEU A 66 -17.80 -14.07 -4.23
CA LEU A 66 -19.23 -13.78 -4.31
C LEU A 66 -19.50 -12.66 -5.33
N ILE A 67 -20.69 -12.70 -5.92
CA ILE A 67 -21.21 -11.64 -6.77
C ILE A 67 -21.99 -10.68 -5.87
N LEU A 68 -21.55 -9.42 -5.78
CA LEU A 68 -22.07 -8.40 -4.88
C LEU A 68 -22.49 -7.15 -5.66
N PRO A 69 -23.49 -6.38 -5.20
CA PRO A 69 -23.82 -5.11 -5.81
C PRO A 69 -22.62 -4.14 -5.75
N ASP A 70 -22.39 -3.37 -6.82
CA ASP A 70 -21.18 -2.54 -7.02
C ASP A 70 -20.82 -1.62 -5.84
N GLY A 71 -21.81 -1.19 -5.06
CA GLY A 71 -21.63 -0.30 -3.91
C GLY A 71 -21.10 -0.95 -2.63
N GLN A 72 -20.94 -2.29 -2.58
CA GLN A 72 -20.45 -2.99 -1.37
C GLN A 72 -18.95 -3.29 -1.40
N ARG A 73 -18.27 -3.04 -2.53
CA ARG A 73 -16.82 -3.26 -2.66
C ARG A 73 -15.98 -2.32 -1.78
N GLU A 74 -16.52 -1.16 -1.41
CA GLU A 74 -15.78 -0.13 -0.66
C GLU A 74 -15.62 -0.43 0.85
N GLN A 75 -16.51 -1.23 1.45
CA GLN A 75 -16.47 -1.46 2.90
C GLN A 75 -15.37 -2.44 3.34
N SER A 76 -14.90 -3.31 2.44
CA SER A 76 -13.85 -4.29 2.76
C SER A 76 -12.44 -3.69 2.82
N ASN A 77 -12.23 -2.46 2.34
CA ASN A 77 -10.91 -1.81 2.28
C ASN A 77 -10.68 -0.69 3.32
N GLU A 78 -11.67 -0.33 4.13
CA GLU A 78 -11.53 0.73 5.15
C GLU A 78 -10.86 0.27 6.47
N VAL A 79 -10.56 -1.01 6.64
CA VAL A 79 -9.98 -1.53 7.91
C VAL A 79 -8.50 -1.14 8.11
N SER A 80 -7.84 -0.51 7.13
CA SER A 80 -6.40 -0.16 7.25
C SER A 80 -6.08 1.33 7.46
N LYS A 81 -7.07 2.21 7.65
CA LYS A 81 -6.79 3.66 7.86
C LYS A 81 -6.88 4.14 9.32
N GLU A 82 -7.21 3.29 10.28
CA GLU A 82 -7.36 3.71 11.68
C GLU A 82 -6.33 3.07 12.61
N SER A 83 -5.08 3.54 12.54
CA SER A 83 -4.19 3.55 13.72
C SER A 83 -3.03 4.53 13.50
N SER A 84 -3.32 5.82 13.51
CA SER A 84 -2.33 6.84 13.88
C SER A 84 -2.94 7.68 15.00
N PRO A 85 -2.66 7.38 16.29
CA PRO A 85 -3.05 8.30 17.34
C PRO A 85 -2.13 9.53 17.28
N ALA A 86 -2.78 10.67 17.14
CA ALA A 86 -2.19 11.99 17.18
C ALA A 86 -1.45 12.26 18.49
N LEU A 87 -0.42 13.09 18.38
CA LEU A 87 0.27 13.81 19.45
C LEU A 87 -0.65 14.20 20.61
N ARG A 88 -0.35 13.71 21.83
CA ARG A 88 -0.68 14.42 23.06
C ARG A 88 0.59 15.08 23.60
N GLN A 89 0.59 16.40 23.54
CA GLN A 89 1.36 17.24 24.45
C GLN A 89 0.89 16.92 25.87
N GLU A 90 1.82 16.63 26.77
CA GLU A 90 1.60 16.85 28.20
C GLU A 90 2.78 17.67 28.72
N GLU A 91 2.43 18.87 29.17
CA GLU A 91 3.25 19.75 29.99
C GLU A 91 3.68 19.03 31.28
N ARG A 92 4.93 19.23 31.69
CA ARG A 92 5.34 19.57 33.06
C ARG A 92 6.83 19.88 33.13
#